data_AF-A0A3Q0RFS5-F1
#
_entry.id   AF-A0A3Q0RFS5-F1
#
_cell.length_a   1.000
_cell.length_b   1.000
_cell.length_c   1.000
_cell.angle_alpha   90.00
_cell.angle_beta   90.00
_cell.angle_gamma   90.00
#
_symmetry.space_group_name_H-M   'P 1'
#
loop_
_entity.id
_entity.type
_entity.pdbx_description
1 polymer ?
#
loop_
_entity_poly.entity_id
_entity_poly.type
_entity_poly.pdbx_seq_one_letter_code
_entity_poly.pdbx_strand_id
1 'polypeptide(L)'
;LTWERHGMASSTALCNASASGKIPDILYLLQNGAQVNGLNEFNRTAIQVVMLGSIKSIEILLNAGANPNVRDPSCGLTVTHDAAREGFLDSVSILIKGGADVNIADNKGNLPLHLAAGEGHLEVAKLSASGDERTDLLNERELYYF
;
A
#
# COMPACT_ATOMS: atom_id res chain seq x y z
N LEU A 1 30.46 0.05 -7.00
CA LEU A 1 30.25 -0.47 -5.63
C LEU A 1 29.88 0.61 -4.59
N THR A 2 30.33 1.87 -4.70
CA THR A 2 29.96 2.92 -3.71
C THR A 2 28.59 3.55 -3.96
N TRP A 3 28.16 3.67 -5.21
CA TRP A 3 26.88 4.28 -5.61
C TRP A 3 25.66 3.41 -5.27
N GLU A 4 25.73 2.09 -5.42
CA GLU A 4 24.68 1.15 -4.97
C GLU A 4 24.48 1.17 -3.45
N ARG A 5 25.57 1.22 -2.68
CA ARG A 5 25.49 1.30 -1.20
C ARG A 5 24.88 2.61 -0.72
N HIS A 6 25.14 3.73 -1.41
CA HIS A 6 24.58 5.02 -1.05
C HIS A 6 23.08 5.12 -1.37
N GLY A 7 22.65 4.60 -2.54
CA GLY A 7 21.23 4.56 -2.91
C GLY A 7 20.41 3.60 -2.06
N MET A 8 20.99 2.45 -1.67
CA MET A 8 20.36 1.50 -0.76
C MET A 8 20.20 2.09 0.64
N ALA A 9 21.21 2.80 1.15
CA ALA A 9 21.15 3.44 2.47
C ALA A 9 20.06 4.52 2.56
N SER A 10 19.90 5.36 1.54
CA SER A 10 18.86 6.38 1.52
C SER A 10 17.44 5.80 1.40
N SER A 11 17.28 4.75 0.59
CA SER A 11 16.01 4.03 0.44
C SER A 11 15.58 3.34 1.74
N THR A 12 16.53 2.69 2.43
CA THR A 12 16.29 2.10 3.76
C THR A 12 15.92 3.17 4.80
N ALA A 13 16.56 4.34 4.77
CA ALA A 13 16.21 5.45 5.67
C ALA A 13 14.77 5.94 5.44
N LEU A 14 14.36 6.09 4.16
CA LEU A 14 13.00 6.49 3.82
C LEU A 14 11.96 5.44 4.23
N CYS A 15 12.27 4.15 4.05
CA CYS A 15 11.43 3.05 4.52
C CYS A 15 11.24 3.09 6.04
N ASN A 16 12.31 3.29 6.81
CA ASN A 16 12.25 3.37 8.27
C ASN A 16 11.46 4.59 8.77
N ALA A 17 11.63 5.75 8.12
CA ALA A 17 10.84 6.95 8.42
C ALA A 17 9.34 6.73 8.12
N SER A 18 9.03 6.07 7.00
CA SER A 18 7.66 5.74 6.58
C SER A 18 6.99 4.77 7.54
N ALA A 19 7.69 3.71 7.96
CA ALA A 19 7.20 2.71 8.90
C ALA A 19 6.95 3.25 10.31
N SER A 20 7.68 4.29 10.71
CA SER A 20 7.50 4.96 12.00
C SER A 20 6.56 6.18 11.95
N GLY A 21 6.03 6.53 10.76
CA GLY A 21 5.15 7.68 10.60
C GLY A 21 5.82 9.04 10.82
N LYS A 22 7.15 9.13 10.75
CA LYS A 22 7.90 10.36 11.03
C LYS A 22 7.88 11.32 9.84
N ILE A 23 6.79 12.09 9.73
CA ILE A 23 6.58 13.05 8.63
C ILE A 23 7.77 13.98 8.36
N PRO A 24 8.43 14.61 9.37
CA PRO A 24 9.57 15.48 9.11
C PRO A 24 10.73 14.75 8.43
N ASP A 25 11.01 13.51 8.84
CA ASP A 25 12.08 12.70 8.30
C ASP A 25 11.76 12.26 6.86
N ILE A 26 10.51 11.87 6.58
CA ILE A 26 10.04 11.52 5.22
C ILE A 26 10.26 12.71 4.27
N LEU A 27 9.80 13.90 4.66
CA LEU A 27 9.94 15.11 3.85
C LEU A 27 11.42 15.47 3.64
N TYR A 28 12.22 15.45 4.71
CA TYR A 28 13.64 15.75 4.63
C TYR A 28 14.37 14.79 3.68
N LEU A 29 14.11 13.48 3.78
CA LEU A 29 14.74 12.48 2.93
C LEU A 29 14.36 12.64 1.46
N LEU A 30 13.07 12.87 1.16
CA LEU A 30 12.61 13.11 -0.21
C LEU A 30 13.21 14.40 -0.80
N GLN A 31 13.29 15.49 -0.02
CA GLN A 31 13.94 16.73 -0.44
C GLN A 31 15.43 16.57 -0.73
N ASN A 32 16.10 15.61 -0.07
CA ASN A 32 17.51 15.29 -0.28
C ASN A 32 17.73 14.16 -1.30
N GLY A 33 16.73 13.86 -2.14
CA GLY A 33 16.87 12.93 -3.26
C GLY A 33 16.79 11.45 -2.88
N ALA A 34 16.18 11.10 -1.74
CA ALA A 34 15.85 9.71 -1.45
C ALA A 34 14.95 9.13 -2.57
N GLN A 35 15.26 7.92 -3.01
CA GLN A 35 14.49 7.25 -4.06
C GLN A 35 13.17 6.74 -3.46
N VAL A 36 12.05 7.35 -3.85
CA VAL A 36 10.71 7.01 -3.32
C VAL A 36 10.33 5.54 -3.57
N ASN A 37 10.73 5.00 -4.72
CA ASN A 37 10.54 3.60 -5.12
C ASN A 37 11.80 2.75 -4.90
N GLY A 38 12.78 3.28 -4.17
CA GLY A 38 13.99 2.55 -3.79
C GLY A 38 13.66 1.42 -2.83
N LEU A 39 14.36 0.30 -2.98
CA LEU A 39 14.17 -0.89 -2.15
C LEU A 39 15.05 -0.83 -0.91
N ASN A 40 14.48 -1.22 0.24
CA ASN A 40 15.25 -1.51 1.44
C ASN A 40 15.87 -2.92 1.38
N GLU A 41 16.53 -3.33 2.45
CA GLU A 41 17.16 -4.66 2.59
C GLU A 41 16.19 -5.85 2.50
N PHE A 42 14.89 -5.60 2.62
CA PHE A 42 13.81 -6.58 2.51
C PHE A 42 13.13 -6.57 1.13
N ASN A 43 13.70 -5.88 0.14
CA ASN A 43 13.10 -5.69 -1.19
C ASN A 43 11.72 -5.01 -1.13
N ARG A 44 11.52 -4.11 -0.17
CA ARG A 44 10.27 -3.34 -0.02
C ARG A 44 10.52 -1.86 -0.28
N THR A 45 9.50 -1.21 -0.82
CA THR A 45 9.46 0.24 -1.04
C THR A 45 8.90 0.97 0.18
N ALA A 46 9.10 2.28 0.24
CA ALA A 46 8.61 3.12 1.33
C ALA A 46 7.08 3.03 1.51
N ILE A 47 6.32 2.91 0.42
CA ILE A 47 4.86 2.82 0.50
C ILE A 47 4.38 1.46 1.01
N GLN A 48 5.10 0.37 0.75
CA GLN A 48 4.73 -0.97 1.25
C GLN A 48 4.95 -1.11 2.77
N VAL A 49 5.83 -0.31 3.36
CA VAL A 49 6.10 -0.33 4.81
C VAL A 49 5.50 0.87 5.54
N VAL A 50 4.75 1.74 4.85
CA VAL A 50 4.23 2.97 5.44
C VAL A 50 3.32 2.65 6.63
N MET A 51 3.40 3.45 7.69
CA MET A 51 2.45 3.40 8.79
C MET A 51 1.05 3.71 8.25
N LEU A 52 0.24 2.67 8.04
CA LEU A 52 -1.05 2.76 7.36
C LEU A 52 -2.04 3.71 8.04
N GLY A 53 -1.97 3.86 9.38
CA GLY A 53 -2.77 4.85 10.12
C GLY A 53 -2.34 6.31 9.89
N SER A 54 -1.17 6.55 9.30
CA SER A 54 -0.70 7.89 8.94
C SER A 54 -1.09 8.22 7.50
N ILE A 55 -2.30 8.72 7.35
CA ILE A 55 -2.81 9.26 6.07
C ILE A 55 -1.82 10.24 5.45
N LYS A 56 -1.22 11.10 6.27
CA LYS A 56 -0.30 12.10 5.77
C LYS A 56 0.97 11.51 5.17
N SER A 57 1.48 10.41 5.74
CA SER A 57 2.64 9.70 5.18
C SER A 57 2.31 9.12 3.81
N ILE A 58 1.13 8.51 3.67
CA ILE A 58 0.66 7.91 2.41
C ILE A 58 0.55 9.00 1.34
N GLU A 59 -0.12 10.12 1.63
CA GLU A 59 -0.23 11.25 0.70
C GLU A 59 1.14 11.76 0.24
N ILE A 60 2.08 11.97 1.16
CA ILE A 60 3.41 12.49 0.84
C ILE A 60 4.14 11.54 -0.11
N LEU A 61 4.11 10.24 0.18
CA LEU A 61 4.77 9.24 -0.66
C LEU A 61 4.14 9.17 -2.06
N LEU A 62 2.80 9.14 -2.14
CA LEU A 62 2.08 9.14 -3.43
C LEU A 62 2.39 10.40 -4.25
N ASN A 63 2.36 11.58 -3.61
CA ASN A 63 2.69 12.85 -4.26
C ASN A 63 4.16 12.92 -4.72
N ALA A 64 5.04 12.17 -4.06
CA ALA A 64 6.44 12.02 -4.47
C ALA A 64 6.64 10.98 -5.60
N GLY A 65 5.57 10.32 -6.07
CA GLY A 65 5.61 9.33 -7.15
C GLY A 65 5.84 7.89 -6.67
N ALA A 66 5.51 7.59 -5.42
CA ALA A 66 5.50 6.21 -4.94
C ALA A 66 4.50 5.38 -5.75
N ASN A 67 4.90 4.17 -6.16
CA ASN A 67 4.02 3.23 -6.84
C ASN A 67 3.26 2.36 -5.80
N PRO A 68 1.94 2.53 -5.62
CA PRO A 68 1.17 1.71 -4.67
C PRO A 68 0.98 0.25 -5.12
N ASN A 69 1.25 -0.06 -6.39
CA ASN A 69 0.99 -1.37 -7.00
C ASN A 69 2.17 -2.33 -6.89
N VAL A 70 3.19 -1.98 -6.09
CA VAL A 70 4.34 -2.86 -5.84
C VAL A 70 3.89 -4.06 -5.02
N ARG A 71 4.13 -5.25 -5.57
CA ARG A 71 3.80 -6.53 -4.94
C ARG A 71 4.95 -7.00 -4.05
N ASP A 72 4.61 -7.45 -2.85
CA ASP A 72 5.56 -8.12 -1.98
C ASP A 72 6.04 -9.43 -2.66
N PRO A 73 7.36 -9.68 -2.76
CA PRO A 73 7.87 -10.85 -3.46
C PRO A 73 7.45 -12.20 -2.85
N SER A 74 7.15 -12.24 -1.55
CA SER A 74 6.85 -13.49 -0.83
C SER A 74 5.38 -13.87 -0.89
N CYS A 75 4.48 -12.90 -0.74
CA CYS A 75 3.04 -13.13 -0.64
C CYS A 75 2.22 -12.48 -1.76
N GLY A 76 2.83 -11.62 -2.57
CA GLY A 76 2.15 -10.92 -3.67
C GLY A 76 1.29 -9.74 -3.24
N LEU A 77 1.24 -9.42 -1.94
CA LEU A 77 0.41 -8.35 -1.39
C LEU A 77 0.90 -6.96 -1.83
N THR A 78 -0.05 -6.06 -2.06
CA THR A 78 0.19 -4.62 -2.26
C THR A 78 -0.13 -3.85 -0.98
N VAL A 79 0.24 -2.58 -0.89
CA VAL A 79 -0.09 -1.73 0.27
C VAL A 79 -1.60 -1.67 0.53
N THR A 80 -2.42 -1.75 -0.53
CA THR A 80 -3.88 -1.76 -0.41
C THR A 80 -4.41 -3.04 0.22
N HIS A 81 -3.74 -4.19 0.01
CA HIS A 81 -4.10 -5.42 0.70
C HIS A 81 -3.90 -5.31 2.21
N ASP A 82 -2.75 -4.76 2.63
CA ASP A 82 -2.47 -4.56 4.05
C ASP A 82 -3.47 -3.54 4.64
N ALA A 83 -3.73 -2.41 3.98
CA ALA A 83 -4.73 -1.44 4.42
C ALA A 83 -6.15 -2.02 4.51
N ALA A 84 -6.51 -2.90 3.58
CA ALA A 84 -7.80 -3.56 3.55
C ALA A 84 -7.96 -4.59 4.66
N ARG A 85 -6.95 -5.43 4.89
CA ARG A 85 -6.92 -6.42 5.97
C ARG A 85 -7.00 -5.76 7.34
N GLU A 86 -6.32 -4.63 7.56
CA GLU A 86 -6.34 -3.92 8.85
C GLU A 86 -7.52 -2.95 9.02
N GLY A 87 -8.39 -2.82 8.00
CA GLY A 87 -9.60 -2.01 8.09
C GLY A 87 -9.40 -0.49 7.99
N PHE A 88 -8.27 -0.02 7.46
CA PHE A 88 -7.97 1.41 7.33
C PHE A 88 -8.70 2.05 6.13
N LEU A 89 -9.99 2.34 6.31
CA LEU A 89 -10.87 2.89 5.27
C LEU A 89 -10.31 4.13 4.57
N ASP A 90 -9.85 5.12 5.34
CA ASP A 90 -9.30 6.37 4.79
C ASP A 90 -8.02 6.12 3.98
N SER A 91 -7.18 5.20 4.46
CA SER A 91 -5.94 4.82 3.79
C SER A 91 -6.23 4.11 2.48
N VAL A 92 -7.19 3.18 2.45
CA VAL A 92 -7.66 2.54 1.22
C VAL A 92 -8.21 3.58 0.24
N SER A 93 -9.02 4.53 0.71
CA SER A 93 -9.56 5.60 -0.15
C SER A 93 -8.46 6.45 -0.79
N ILE A 94 -7.44 6.83 -0.02
CA ILE A 94 -6.34 7.66 -0.53
C ILE A 94 -5.42 6.87 -1.45
N LEU A 95 -5.16 5.60 -1.17
CA LEU A 95 -4.41 4.71 -2.05
C LEU A 95 -5.12 4.56 -3.41
N ILE A 96 -6.44 4.33 -3.42
CA ILE A 96 -7.23 4.26 -4.66
C ILE A 96 -7.16 5.59 -5.43
N LYS A 97 -7.36 6.73 -4.75
CA LYS A 97 -7.21 8.06 -5.36
C LYS A 97 -5.79 8.31 -5.89
N GLY A 98 -4.80 7.67 -5.27
CA GLY A 98 -3.39 7.68 -5.67
C GLY A 98 -3.02 6.69 -6.77
N GLY A 99 -3.99 6.02 -7.40
CA GLY A 99 -3.77 5.09 -8.51
C GLY A 99 -3.46 3.65 -8.09
N ALA A 100 -3.83 3.25 -6.87
CA ALA A 100 -3.77 1.85 -6.48
C ALA A 100 -4.81 1.02 -7.24
N ASP A 101 -4.36 -0.08 -7.84
CA ASP A 101 -5.19 -1.07 -8.52
C ASP A 101 -5.66 -2.11 -7.50
N VAL A 102 -6.96 -2.07 -7.20
CA VAL A 102 -7.64 -3.00 -6.28
C VAL A 102 -7.94 -4.37 -6.91
N ASN A 103 -7.62 -4.57 -8.19
CA ASN A 103 -7.78 -5.84 -8.89
C ASN A 103 -6.49 -6.67 -8.94
N ILE A 104 -5.41 -6.20 -8.35
CA ILE A 104 -4.19 -7.00 -8.18
C ILE A 104 -4.48 -8.11 -7.18
N ALA A 105 -4.28 -9.36 -7.59
CA ALA A 105 -4.39 -10.51 -6.72
C ALA A 105 -3.05 -10.85 -6.03
N ASP A 106 -3.12 -11.24 -4.77
CA ASP A 106 -2.01 -11.84 -4.03
C ASP A 106 -1.66 -13.25 -4.56
N ASN A 107 -0.66 -13.91 -3.97
CA ASN A 107 -0.22 -15.24 -4.41
C ASN A 107 -1.25 -16.36 -4.14
N LYS A 108 -2.30 -16.09 -3.37
CA LYS A 108 -3.41 -17.00 -3.10
C LYS A 108 -4.65 -16.67 -3.95
N GLY A 109 -4.59 -15.65 -4.80
CA GLY A 109 -5.74 -15.19 -5.60
C GLY A 109 -6.67 -14.24 -4.85
N ASN A 110 -6.30 -13.76 -3.67
CA ASN A 110 -7.10 -12.80 -2.91
C ASN A 110 -6.88 -11.38 -3.46
N LEU A 111 -7.98 -10.63 -3.57
CA LEU A 111 -7.97 -9.19 -3.80
C LEU A 111 -7.99 -8.48 -2.43
N PRO A 112 -7.69 -7.18 -2.36
CA PRO A 112 -7.88 -6.40 -1.13
C PRO A 112 -9.29 -6.56 -0.54
N LEU A 113 -10.33 -6.66 -1.39
CA LEU A 113 -11.70 -6.88 -0.94
C LEU A 113 -11.88 -8.20 -0.19
N HIS A 114 -11.21 -9.29 -0.63
CA HIS A 114 -11.33 -10.61 0.00
C HIS A 114 -10.72 -10.57 1.40
N LEU A 115 -9.61 -9.85 1.59
CA LEU A 115 -9.00 -9.69 2.91
C LEU A 115 -9.85 -8.83 3.84
N ALA A 116 -10.38 -7.69 3.34
CA ALA A 116 -11.28 -6.86 4.14
C ALA A 116 -12.56 -7.61 4.55
N ALA A 117 -13.14 -8.42 3.65
CA ALA A 117 -14.32 -9.22 3.94
C ALA A 117 -14.03 -10.30 4.98
N GLY A 118 -12.91 -11.02 4.83
CA GLY A 118 -12.51 -12.07 5.78
C GLY A 118 -12.24 -11.57 7.20
N GLU A 119 -11.80 -10.31 7.35
CA GLU A 119 -11.58 -9.65 8.65
C GLU A 119 -12.81 -8.86 9.14
N GLY A 120 -13.93 -8.88 8.40
CA GLY A 120 -15.18 -8.21 8.80
C GLY A 120 -15.23 -6.70 8.57
N HIS A 121 -14.28 -6.14 7.81
CA HIS A 121 -14.22 -4.72 7.46
C HIS A 121 -15.12 -4.38 6.26
N LEU A 122 -16.44 -4.50 6.46
CA LEU A 122 -17.44 -4.40 5.39
C LEU A 122 -17.35 -3.11 4.55
N GLU A 123 -17.15 -1.95 5.18
CA GLU A 123 -17.05 -0.68 4.44
C GLU A 123 -15.78 -0.61 3.57
N VAL A 124 -14.69 -1.22 4.03
CA VAL A 124 -13.45 -1.31 3.26
C VAL A 124 -13.58 -2.31 2.11
N ALA A 125 -14.29 -3.42 2.32
CA ALA A 125 -14.61 -4.38 1.28
C ALA A 125 -15.47 -3.74 0.18
N LYS A 126 -16.51 -2.98 0.54
CA LYS A 126 -17.36 -2.23 -0.40
C LYS A 126 -16.54 -1.20 -1.19
N LEU A 127 -15.69 -0.43 -0.52
CA LEU A 127 -14.84 0.57 -1.18
C LEU A 127 -13.88 -0.09 -2.17
N SER A 128 -13.26 -1.21 -1.77
CA SER A 128 -12.33 -1.97 -2.62
C SER A 128 -13.03 -2.66 -3.80
N ALA A 129 -14.32 -2.98 -3.67
CA ALA A 129 -15.13 -3.53 -4.76
C ALA A 129 -15.45 -2.45 -5.82
N SER A 130 -15.72 -1.21 -5.39
CA SER A 130 -16.12 -0.12 -6.30
C SER A 130 -15.08 0.32 -7.34
N GLY A 131 -13.84 -0.20 -7.28
CA GLY A 131 -12.82 0.01 -8.30
C GLY A 131 -12.94 -0.88 -9.53
N ASP A 132 -13.92 -1.78 -9.57
CA ASP A 132 -14.19 -2.68 -10.69
C ASP A 132 -15.58 -2.39 -11.29
N GLU A 133 -15.63 -2.00 -12.58
CA GLU A 133 -16.86 -1.92 -13.40
C GLU A 133 -17.56 -3.29 -13.53
N ARG A 134 -16.97 -4.36 -12.97
CA ARG A 134 -17.53 -5.72 -12.90
C ARG A 134 -18.34 -6.01 -11.64
N THR A 135 -18.49 -5.07 -10.71
CA THR A 135 -19.21 -5.29 -9.44
C THR A 135 -20.73 -5.33 -9.53
N ASP A 136 -21.32 -5.04 -10.69
CA ASP A 136 -22.72 -5.34 -10.98
C ASP A 136 -23.04 -6.85 -10.87
N LEU A 137 -22.02 -7.72 -10.75
CA LEU A 137 -22.14 -9.17 -10.61
C LEU A 137 -21.78 -9.72 -9.23
N LEU A 138 -21.31 -8.91 -8.27
CA LEU A 138 -21.19 -9.34 -6.87
C LEU A 138 -22.57 -9.26 -6.21
N ASN A 139 -23.45 -10.13 -6.70
CA ASN A 139 -24.70 -10.48 -6.06
C ASN A 139 -24.44 -10.76 -4.58
N GLU A 140 -25.40 -10.37 -3.73
CA GLU A 140 -25.43 -10.57 -2.28
C GLU A 140 -25.12 -12.02 -1.81
N ARG A 141 -25.00 -12.99 -2.71
CA ARG A 141 -24.65 -14.38 -2.45
C ARG A 141 -23.17 -14.63 -2.12
N GLU A 142 -22.22 -13.87 -2.66
CA GLU A 142 -20.78 -14.09 -2.38
C GLU A 142 -20.31 -13.39 -1.09
N LEU A 143 -21.08 -12.41 -0.59
CA LEU A 143 -20.85 -11.82 0.74
C LEU A 143 -21.28 -12.77 1.88
N TYR A 144 -22.02 -13.84 1.60
CA TYR A 144 -22.52 -14.81 2.58
C TYR A 144 -21.66 -16.08 2.70
N TYR A 145 -20.55 -16.19 1.98
CA TYR A 145 -19.64 -17.35 2.02
C TYR A 145 -18.24 -17.03 2.58
N PHE A 146 -18.09 -15.90 3.28
CA PHE A 146 -16.96 -15.64 4.18
C PHE A 146 -17.36 -15.89 5.63
#